data_AF-A0A4Q6AG38-F1
#
_entry.id   AF-A0A4Q6AG38-F1
#
_cell.length_a   1.000
_cell.length_b   1.000
_cell.length_c   1.000
_cell.angle_alpha   90.00
_cell.angle_beta   90.00
_cell.angle_gamma   90.00
#
_symmetry.space_group_name_H-M   'P 1'
#
loop_
_entity.id
_entity.type
_entity.pdbx_description
1 polymer ?
#
loop_
_entity_poly.entity_id
_entity_poly.type
_entity_poly.pdbx_seq_one_letter_code
_entity_poly.pdbx_strand_id
1 'polypeptide(L)'
;LWNDRANQKLFEYRMADDALLVARLYAILSTASREAAIATMDAKYAYWGIRPAQYDTTYKPLITTPPFPGYPSGHALGAATSATVLSHFFPADAKQFHQLAKECAESRFYAGIHFRSDCEVGLQVGNNVGNYAVQRAKTDGAGE
;
A
#
# COMPACT_ATOMS: atom_id res chain seq x y z
N LEU A 1 -10.01 -1.61 4.43
CA LEU A 1 -9.84 -0.42 3.56
C LEU A 1 -9.71 -0.79 2.09
N TRP A 2 -8.59 -1.36 1.63
CA TRP A 2 -8.36 -1.59 0.19
C TRP A 2 -9.26 -2.67 -0.41
N ASN A 3 -9.55 -3.75 0.33
CA ASN A 3 -10.55 -4.75 -0.09
C ASN A 3 -11.96 -4.19 -0.17
N ASP A 4 -12.33 -3.29 0.75
CA ASP A 4 -13.64 -2.63 0.74
C ASP A 4 -13.76 -1.70 -0.46
N ARG A 5 -12.66 -0.99 -0.80
CA ARG A 5 -12.60 -0.15 -2.00
C ARG A 5 -12.69 -0.99 -3.27
N ALA A 6 -12.03 -2.16 -3.31
CA ALA A 6 -12.17 -3.11 -4.41
C ALA A 6 -13.64 -3.56 -4.58
N ASN A 7 -14.29 -3.97 -3.50
CA ASN A 7 -15.71 -4.36 -3.50
C ASN A 7 -16.60 -3.22 -4.02
N GLN A 8 -16.41 -2.01 -3.50
CA GLN A 8 -17.13 -0.84 -3.94
C GLN A 8 -16.99 -0.61 -5.45
N LYS A 9 -15.75 -0.70 -5.97
CA LYS A 9 -15.47 -0.46 -7.38
C LYS A 9 -16.00 -1.56 -8.30
N LEU A 10 -15.92 -2.82 -7.87
CA LEU A 10 -16.56 -3.94 -8.57
C LEU A 10 -18.08 -3.72 -8.71
N PHE A 11 -18.73 -3.20 -7.67
CA PHE A 11 -20.15 -2.83 -7.73
C PHE A 11 -20.40 -1.62 -8.65
N GLU A 12 -19.67 -0.52 -8.48
CA GLU A 12 -19.81 0.71 -9.28
C GLU A 12 -19.64 0.46 -10.78
N TYR A 13 -18.73 -0.44 -11.16
CA TYR A 13 -18.46 -0.81 -12.56
C TYR A 13 -19.32 -1.96 -13.07
N ARG A 14 -20.27 -2.48 -12.27
CA ARG A 14 -21.13 -3.63 -12.62
C ARG A 14 -20.32 -4.89 -12.99
N MET A 15 -19.20 -5.09 -12.31
CA MET A 15 -18.28 -6.21 -12.48
C MET A 15 -18.44 -7.27 -11.37
N ALA A 16 -19.28 -7.01 -10.37
CA ALA A 16 -19.44 -7.88 -9.20
C ALA A 16 -19.97 -9.29 -9.52
N ASP A 17 -20.70 -9.45 -10.62
CA ASP A 17 -21.25 -10.74 -11.05
C ASP A 17 -20.27 -11.57 -11.90
N ASP A 18 -19.15 -10.98 -12.35
CA ASP A 18 -18.07 -11.69 -13.03
C ASP A 18 -17.17 -12.38 -11.99
N ALA A 19 -17.56 -13.60 -11.60
CA ALA A 19 -16.85 -14.35 -10.57
C ALA A 19 -15.36 -14.56 -10.87
N LEU A 20 -14.98 -14.71 -12.15
CA LEU A 20 -13.58 -14.92 -12.54
C LEU A 20 -12.76 -13.64 -12.38
N LEU A 21 -13.30 -12.51 -12.86
CA LEU A 21 -12.67 -11.21 -12.69
C LEU A 21 -12.53 -10.83 -11.20
N VAL A 22 -13.59 -11.04 -10.43
CA VAL A 22 -13.60 -10.76 -8.98
C VAL A 22 -12.54 -11.61 -8.26
N ALA A 23 -12.50 -12.92 -8.53
CA ALA A 23 -11.50 -13.81 -7.94
C ALA A 23 -10.08 -13.38 -8.31
N ARG A 24 -9.86 -13.03 -9.59
CA ARG A 24 -8.56 -12.57 -10.09
C ARG A 24 -8.11 -11.26 -9.44
N LEU A 25 -9.00 -10.28 -9.32
CA LEU A 25 -8.70 -9.02 -8.64
C LEU A 25 -8.26 -9.26 -7.20
N TYR A 26 -9.03 -10.05 -6.44
CA TYR A 26 -8.71 -10.33 -5.05
C TYR A 26 -7.43 -11.14 -4.88
N ALA A 27 -7.18 -12.10 -5.78
CA ALA A 27 -5.94 -12.88 -5.76
C ALA A 27 -4.72 -11.98 -5.96
N ILE A 28 -4.74 -11.09 -6.97
CA ILE A 28 -3.62 -10.18 -7.26
C ILE A 28 -3.46 -9.15 -6.14
N LEU A 29 -4.56 -8.53 -5.67
CA LEU A 29 -4.51 -7.54 -4.61
C LEU A 29 -3.97 -8.12 -3.29
N SER A 30 -4.43 -9.31 -2.91
CA SER A 30 -3.99 -9.97 -1.68
C SER A 30 -2.54 -10.43 -1.77
N THR A 31 -2.13 -10.98 -2.93
CA THR A 31 -0.74 -11.39 -3.16
C THR A 31 0.19 -10.17 -3.12
N ALA A 32 -0.14 -9.10 -3.82
CA ALA A 32 0.65 -7.87 -3.81
C ALA A 32 0.72 -7.26 -2.40
N SER A 33 -0.37 -7.29 -1.64
CA SER A 33 -0.39 -6.83 -0.24
C SER A 33 0.53 -7.66 0.65
N ARG A 34 0.62 -8.98 0.41
CA ARG A 34 1.54 -9.87 1.13
C ARG A 34 3.00 -9.56 0.78
N GLU A 35 3.32 -9.39 -0.50
CA GLU A 35 4.66 -9.01 -0.95
C GLU A 35 5.08 -7.65 -0.37
N ALA A 36 4.16 -6.68 -0.34
CA ALA A 36 4.37 -5.39 0.31
C ALA A 36 4.71 -5.51 1.80
N ALA A 37 4.01 -6.39 2.53
CA ALA A 37 4.30 -6.64 3.94
C ALA A 37 5.68 -7.29 4.15
N ILE A 38 6.04 -8.25 3.30
CA ILE A 38 7.37 -8.90 3.33
C ILE A 38 8.46 -7.87 3.06
N ALA A 39 8.37 -7.12 1.96
CA ALA A 39 9.34 -6.09 1.60
C ALA A 39 9.47 -5.00 2.69
N THR A 40 8.35 -4.63 3.32
CA THR A 40 8.34 -3.69 4.46
C THR A 40 9.15 -4.24 5.63
N MET A 41 8.87 -5.48 6.05
CA MET A 41 9.52 -6.05 7.24
C MET A 41 10.98 -6.36 6.97
N ASP A 42 11.31 -6.88 5.78
CA ASP A 42 12.68 -7.09 5.33
C ASP A 42 13.50 -5.79 5.44
N ALA A 43 13.02 -4.69 4.86
CA ALA A 43 13.69 -3.40 4.94
C ALA A 43 13.75 -2.87 6.39
N LYS A 44 12.68 -3.01 7.18
CA LYS A 44 12.67 -2.58 8.59
C LYS A 44 13.77 -3.22 9.43
N TYR A 45 13.96 -4.53 9.28
CA TYR A 45 14.94 -5.29 10.04
C TYR A 45 16.33 -5.31 9.38
N ALA A 46 16.45 -4.86 8.13
CA ALA A 46 17.74 -4.55 7.52
C ALA A 46 18.29 -3.20 8.03
N TYR A 47 17.46 -2.15 8.06
CA TYR A 47 17.92 -0.78 8.32
C TYR A 47 17.72 -0.28 9.75
N TRP A 48 16.87 -0.92 10.55
CA TRP A 48 16.63 -0.56 11.96
C TRP A 48 16.31 0.94 12.19
N GLY A 49 15.56 1.56 11.26
CA GLY A 49 15.30 3.01 11.31
C GLY A 49 14.66 3.47 12.63
N ILE A 50 15.21 4.53 13.23
CA ILE A 50 14.70 5.14 14.46
C ILE A 50 13.32 5.79 14.24
N ARG A 51 12.50 5.87 15.29
CA ARG A 51 11.21 6.58 15.29
C ARG A 51 11.36 8.01 15.83
N PRO A 52 10.46 8.96 15.47
CA PRO A 52 10.52 10.33 16.00
C PRO A 52 10.57 10.39 17.54
N ALA A 53 9.72 9.63 18.24
CA ALA A 53 9.69 9.57 19.71
C ALA A 53 10.90 8.87 20.35
N GLN A 54 11.70 8.15 19.57
CA GLN A 54 12.96 7.56 20.03
C GLN A 54 14.12 8.53 19.80
N TYR A 55 14.03 9.39 18.78
CA TYR A 55 15.01 10.44 18.49
C TYR A 55 14.91 11.58 19.51
N ASP A 56 13.70 12.03 19.81
CA ASP A 56 13.41 12.99 20.87
C ASP A 56 12.40 12.38 21.85
N THR A 57 12.85 12.08 23.06
CA THR A 57 12.02 11.42 24.09
C THR A 57 11.00 12.36 24.73
N THR A 58 11.15 13.67 24.53
CA THR A 58 10.17 14.68 24.96
C THR A 58 9.01 14.80 23.97
N TYR A 59 9.25 14.47 22.69
CA TYR A 59 8.23 14.46 21.65
C TYR A 59 7.14 13.41 21.93
N LYS A 60 5.86 13.82 21.81
CA LYS A 60 4.70 12.97 22.01
C LYS A 60 3.92 12.83 20.69
N PRO A 61 3.96 11.66 20.03
CA PRO A 61 3.17 11.42 18.82
C PRO A 61 1.67 11.39 19.15
N LEU A 62 0.84 11.67 18.15
CA LEU A 62 -0.62 11.68 18.29
C LEU A 62 -1.18 10.28 18.56
N ILE A 63 -0.50 9.25 18.04
CA ILE A 63 -0.87 7.84 18.26
C ILE A 63 0.33 7.09 18.84
N THR A 64 0.04 5.96 19.50
CA THR A 64 1.09 5.07 20.03
C THR A 64 2.03 4.63 18.91
N THR A 65 3.34 4.79 19.13
CA THR A 65 4.36 4.31 18.19
C THR A 65 4.33 2.78 18.15
N PRO A 66 4.13 2.16 16.98
CA PRO A 66 4.11 0.70 16.87
C PRO A 66 5.47 0.07 17.24
N PRO A 67 5.50 -1.14 17.83
CA PRO A 67 6.70 -1.76 18.37
C PRO A 67 7.56 -2.46 17.29
N PHE A 68 7.95 -1.73 16.26
CA PHE A 68 8.85 -2.19 15.18
C PHE A 68 9.57 -1.00 14.50
N PRO A 69 10.73 -1.24 13.83
CA PRO A 69 11.54 -0.17 13.23
C PRO A 69 10.76 0.78 12.31
N GLY A 70 11.22 2.03 12.20
CA GLY A 70 10.57 3.13 11.48
C GLY A 70 10.65 3.03 9.97
N TYR A 71 11.82 2.74 9.41
CA TYR A 71 12.06 2.86 7.97
C TYR A 71 11.86 1.53 7.22
N PRO A 72 11.15 1.49 6.07
CA PRO A 72 10.24 2.52 5.55
C PRO A 72 8.84 2.42 6.19
N SER A 73 7.95 3.37 5.88
CA SER A 73 6.55 3.33 6.34
C SER A 73 5.77 2.20 5.66
N GLY A 74 5.37 1.19 6.44
CA GLY A 74 4.58 0.07 5.93
C GLY A 74 3.18 0.45 5.47
N HIS A 75 2.57 1.47 6.09
CA HIS A 75 1.28 2.00 5.65
C HIS A 75 1.41 2.65 4.26
N ALA A 76 2.45 3.47 4.05
CA ALA A 76 2.71 4.11 2.77
C ALA A 76 2.96 3.07 1.66
N LEU A 77 3.79 2.07 1.96
CA LEU A 77 4.14 0.99 1.02
C LEU A 77 2.93 0.13 0.64
N GLY A 78 2.19 -0.38 1.64
CA GLY A 78 0.98 -1.16 1.39
C GLY A 78 -0.12 -0.37 0.67
N ALA A 79 -0.24 0.93 0.97
CA ALA A 79 -1.19 1.82 0.32
C ALA A 79 -0.85 2.06 -1.15
N ALA A 80 0.40 2.40 -1.47
CA ALA A 80 0.84 2.59 -2.85
C ALA A 80 0.77 1.30 -3.67
N THR A 81 1.08 0.15 -3.06
CA THR A 81 0.93 -1.17 -3.69
C THR A 81 -0.52 -1.41 -4.09
N SER A 82 -1.45 -1.28 -3.13
CA SER A 82 -2.88 -1.46 -3.37
C SER A 82 -3.42 -0.48 -4.41
N ALA A 83 -3.03 0.80 -4.33
CA ALA A 83 -3.45 1.81 -5.29
C ALA A 83 -2.98 1.48 -6.72
N THR A 84 -1.74 1.00 -6.87
CA THR A 84 -1.19 0.61 -8.18
C THR A 84 -1.94 -0.59 -8.76
N VAL A 85 -2.22 -1.61 -7.95
CA VAL A 85 -3.00 -2.78 -8.38
C VAL A 85 -4.43 -2.39 -8.75
N LEU A 86 -5.12 -1.61 -7.93
CA LEU A 86 -6.50 -1.18 -8.23
C LEU A 86 -6.56 -0.27 -9.46
N SER A 87 -5.53 0.55 -9.71
CA SER A 87 -5.43 1.37 -10.92
C SER A 87 -5.32 0.54 -12.20
N HIS A 88 -4.82 -0.70 -12.12
CA HIS A 88 -4.83 -1.60 -13.27
C HIS A 88 -6.24 -2.07 -13.63
N PHE A 89 -7.07 -2.37 -12.64
CA PHE A 89 -8.45 -2.83 -12.86
C PHE A 89 -9.44 -1.69 -13.12
N PHE A 90 -9.22 -0.51 -12.51
CA PHE A 90 -10.08 0.67 -12.64
C PHE A 90 -9.25 1.90 -13.06
N PRO A 91 -8.80 1.97 -14.32
CA PRO A 91 -7.88 3.02 -14.77
C PRO A 91 -8.46 4.44 -14.67
N ALA A 92 -9.77 4.60 -14.78
CA ALA A 92 -10.42 5.91 -14.63
C ALA A 92 -10.32 6.47 -13.20
N ASP A 93 -10.13 5.61 -12.19
CA ASP A 93 -10.01 5.99 -10.78
C ASP A 93 -8.55 6.08 -10.29
N ALA A 94 -7.57 5.83 -11.16
CA ALA A 94 -6.16 5.73 -10.78
C ALA A 94 -5.66 6.95 -9.98
N LYS A 95 -6.00 8.16 -10.43
CA LYS A 95 -5.65 9.41 -9.74
C LYS A 95 -6.19 9.44 -8.31
N GLN A 96 -7.41 8.96 -8.09
CA GLN A 96 -8.03 8.94 -6.77
C GLN A 96 -7.36 7.92 -5.85
N PHE A 97 -7.01 6.73 -6.37
CA PHE A 97 -6.31 5.73 -5.56
C PHE A 97 -4.92 6.20 -5.15
N HIS A 98 -4.15 6.81 -6.05
CA HIS A 98 -2.83 7.34 -5.71
C HIS A 98 -2.92 8.52 -4.74
N GLN A 99 -3.94 9.36 -4.85
CA GLN A 99 -4.20 10.43 -3.88
C GLN A 99 -4.54 9.84 -2.49
N LEU A 100 -5.39 8.82 -2.42
CA LEU A 100 -5.70 8.13 -1.17
C LEU A 100 -4.48 7.44 -0.56
N ALA A 101 -3.60 6.87 -1.40
CA ALA A 101 -2.35 6.28 -0.92
C ALA A 101 -1.42 7.34 -0.33
N LYS A 102 -1.31 8.50 -0.98
CA LYS A 102 -0.56 9.65 -0.46
C LYS A 102 -1.14 10.13 0.87
N GLU A 103 -2.46 10.26 0.98
CA GLU A 103 -3.11 10.63 2.24
C GLU A 103 -2.85 9.62 3.36
N CYS A 104 -2.85 8.32 3.05
CA CYS A 104 -2.49 7.27 3.99
C CYS A 104 -1.04 7.41 4.50
N ALA A 105 -0.11 7.76 3.62
CA ALA A 105 1.28 8.03 3.97
C ALA A 105 1.43 9.31 4.82
N GLU A 106 0.80 10.40 4.41
CA GLU A 106 0.79 11.68 5.14
C GLU A 106 0.21 11.54 6.53
N SER A 107 -0.85 10.74 6.69
CA SER A 107 -1.47 10.53 8.00
C SER A 107 -0.49 9.94 9.02
N ARG A 108 0.55 9.21 8.57
CA ARG A 108 1.58 8.65 9.47
C ARG A 108 2.59 9.68 9.90
N PHE A 109 2.91 10.63 9.02
CA PHE A 109 3.74 11.78 9.34
C PHE A 109 2.99 12.73 10.29
N TYR A 110 1.74 13.08 9.98
CA TYR A 110 0.92 13.93 10.86
C TYR A 110 0.68 13.30 12.22
N ALA A 111 0.59 11.97 12.29
CA ALA A 111 0.48 11.27 13.56
C ALA A 111 1.80 11.22 14.37
N GLY A 112 2.91 11.68 13.81
CA GLY A 112 4.20 11.78 14.51
C GLY A 112 4.97 10.47 14.64
N ILE A 113 4.59 9.41 13.91
CA ILE A 113 5.21 8.08 14.08
C ILE A 113 6.21 7.71 12.99
N HIS A 114 6.34 8.53 11.94
CA HIS A 114 7.26 8.33 10.83
C HIS A 114 7.90 9.65 10.41
N PHE A 115 9.14 9.61 9.93
CA PHE A 115 9.74 10.73 9.23
C PHE A 115 9.15 10.87 7.82
N ARG A 116 9.30 12.06 7.22
CA ARG A 116 8.88 12.33 5.85
C ARG A 116 9.46 11.33 4.85
N SER A 117 10.75 11.05 4.99
CA SER A 117 11.51 10.09 4.16
C SER A 117 10.96 8.67 4.25
N ASP A 118 10.57 8.20 5.44
CA ASP A 118 9.96 6.87 5.61
C ASP A 118 8.69 6.72 4.76
N CYS A 119 7.89 7.78 4.70
CA CYS A 119 6.64 7.83 3.95
C CYS A 119 6.89 7.92 2.45
N GLU A 120 7.78 8.80 2.00
CA GLU A 120 8.11 8.97 0.58
C GLU A 120 8.74 7.71 -0.03
N VAL A 121 9.72 7.11 0.66
CA VAL A 121 10.32 5.85 0.22
C VAL A 121 9.30 4.72 0.30
N GLY A 122 8.45 4.70 1.33
CA GLY A 122 7.37 3.73 1.43
C GLY A 122 6.47 3.77 0.18
N LEU A 123 6.00 4.96 -0.22
CA LEU A 123 5.21 5.13 -1.45
C LEU A 123 5.96 4.65 -2.70
N GLN A 124 7.24 5.00 -2.84
CA GLN A 124 8.06 4.60 -3.99
C GLN A 124 8.20 3.07 -4.08
N VAL A 125 8.60 2.41 -3.00
CA VAL A 125 8.75 0.96 -2.97
C VAL A 125 7.40 0.28 -3.19
N GLY A 126 6.32 0.82 -2.63
CA GLY A 126 4.97 0.28 -2.82
C GLY A 126 4.51 0.34 -4.27
N ASN A 127 4.78 1.45 -4.97
CA ASN A 127 4.52 1.54 -6.41
C ASN A 127 5.31 0.49 -7.19
N ASN A 128 6.57 0.23 -6.82
CA ASN A 128 7.38 -0.79 -7.48
C ASN A 128 6.82 -2.21 -7.29
N VAL A 129 6.43 -2.57 -6.07
CA VAL A 129 5.79 -3.86 -5.76
C VAL A 129 4.47 -4.00 -6.51
N GLY A 130 3.64 -2.95 -6.50
CA GLY A 130 2.37 -2.93 -7.23
C GLY A 130 2.57 -3.08 -8.74
N ASN A 131 3.55 -2.39 -9.31
CA ASN A 131 3.89 -2.51 -10.73
C ASN A 131 4.34 -3.93 -11.08
N TYR A 132 5.15 -4.57 -10.24
CA TYR A 132 5.56 -5.96 -10.45
C TYR A 132 4.35 -6.90 -10.46
N ALA A 133 3.42 -6.74 -9.52
CA ALA A 133 2.17 -7.51 -9.49
C ALA A 133 1.31 -7.28 -10.73
N VAL A 134 1.21 -6.04 -11.21
CA VAL A 134 0.48 -5.69 -12.45
C VAL A 134 1.14 -6.29 -13.68
N GLN A 135 2.48 -6.31 -13.76
CA GLN A 135 3.17 -6.98 -14.88
C GLN A 135 2.91 -8.48 -14.87
N ARG A 136 2.90 -9.10 -13.69
CA ARG A 136 2.53 -10.52 -13.58
C ARG A 136 1.09 -10.75 -14.02
N ALA A 137 0.15 -9.90 -13.61
CA ALA A 137 -1.25 -9.97 -14.03
C ALA A 137 -1.39 -9.86 -15.56
N LYS A 138 -0.67 -8.95 -16.21
CA LYS A 138 -0.72 -8.82 -17.69
C LYS A 138 -0.21 -10.04 -18.44
N THR A 139 0.56 -10.90 -17.80
CA THR A 139 1.26 -12.05 -18.40
C THR A 139 0.83 -13.38 -17.78
N ASP A 140 -0.30 -13.41 -17.06
CA ASP A 140 -0.82 -14.60 -16.37
C ASP A 140 -1.70 -15.51 -17.25
N GLY A 141 -1.98 -15.10 -18.50
CA GLY A 141 -2.80 -15.85 -19.45
C GLY A 141 -4.31 -15.70 -19.24
N ALA A 142 -4.76 -14.88 -18.28
CA ALA A 142 -6.20 -14.73 -17.97
C ALA A 142 -6.94 -13.76 -18.91
N GLY A 143 -6.27 -13.20 -19.91
CA GLY A 143 -6.87 -12.37 -20.96
C GLY A 143 -6.97 -13.06 -22.32
N GLU A 144 -6.57 -14.33 -22.39
CA GLU A 144 -6.74 -15.24 -23.53
C GLU A 144 -8.00 -16.09 -23.34
#